data_AF-A0A2V8C678-F1
#
_entry.id   AF-A0A2V8C678-F1
#
_cell.length_a   1.000
_cell.length_b   1.000
_cell.length_c   1.000
_cell.angle_alpha   90.00
_cell.angle_beta   90.00
_cell.angle_gamma   90.00
#
_symmetry.space_group_name_H-M   'P 1'
#
loop_
_entity.id
_entity.type
_entity.pdbx_description
1 polymer ?
#
loop_
_entity_poly.entity_id
_entity_poly.type
_entity_poly.pdbx_seq_one_letter_code
_entity_poly.pdbx_strand_id
1 'polypeptide(L)'
;MIEEVVEPYRAGLAGRIEIHVDAAPNLPPVTIDRTLFARALTNIIENALHAMPGQGRLTIAARVDAAAAAAPAASGSSPISGSAVVVEITDTGVGMDPESASKIFEPYFSTKATGTGLGLTIAKRNVELNGGTIDVRSRRGSGTTVTILLPMT
;
A
#
# COMPACT_ATOMS: atom_id res chain seq x y z
N MET A 1 5.98 -11.21 8.70
CA MET A 1 5.10 -10.04 8.98
C MET A 1 4.10 -9.82 7.86
N ILE A 2 4.51 -9.61 6.59
CA ILE A 2 3.54 -9.44 5.49
C ILE A 2 2.59 -10.64 5.41
N GLU A 3 3.11 -11.87 5.42
CA GLU A 3 2.30 -13.09 5.42
C GLU A 3 1.30 -13.14 6.59
N GLU A 4 1.73 -12.75 7.80
CA GLU A 4 0.90 -12.74 9.01
C GLU A 4 -0.32 -11.79 8.87
N VAL A 5 -0.13 -10.64 8.21
CA VAL A 5 -1.22 -9.68 7.95
C VAL A 5 -2.15 -10.17 6.84
N VAL A 6 -1.62 -10.89 5.86
CA VAL A 6 -2.34 -11.34 4.67
C VAL A 6 -3.15 -12.62 4.92
N GLU A 7 -2.70 -13.49 5.82
CA GLU A 7 -3.28 -14.82 6.04
C GLU A 7 -4.78 -14.82 6.35
N PRO A 8 -5.31 -13.94 7.23
CA PRO A 8 -6.75 -13.88 7.49
C PRO A 8 -7.58 -13.59 6.23
N TYR A 9 -7.03 -12.79 5.30
CA TYR A 9 -7.70 -12.45 4.04
C TYR A 9 -7.64 -13.60 3.04
N ARG A 10 -6.54 -14.36 2.97
CA ARG A 10 -6.45 -15.56 2.11
C ARG A 10 -7.56 -16.55 2.44
N ALA A 11 -7.73 -16.84 3.73
CA ALA A 11 -8.76 -17.76 4.20
C ALA A 11 -10.18 -17.23 3.92
N GLY A 12 -10.44 -15.95 4.21
CA GLY A 12 -11.78 -15.36 4.07
C GLY A 12 -12.22 -15.05 2.63
N LEU A 13 -11.29 -14.97 1.68
CA LEU A 13 -11.55 -14.56 0.29
C LEU A 13 -11.24 -15.64 -0.74
N ALA A 14 -10.93 -16.87 -0.30
CA ALA A 14 -10.67 -18.00 -1.18
C ALA A 14 -11.76 -18.16 -2.25
N GLY A 15 -11.34 -18.30 -3.51
CA GLY A 15 -12.23 -18.41 -4.68
C GLY A 15 -12.82 -17.08 -5.19
N ARG A 16 -12.56 -15.96 -4.51
CA ARG A 16 -12.99 -14.62 -4.95
C ARG A 16 -11.80 -13.74 -5.31
N ILE A 17 -10.89 -13.52 -4.37
CA ILE A 17 -9.69 -12.71 -4.58
C ILE A 17 -8.47 -13.60 -4.47
N GLU A 18 -7.65 -13.60 -5.52
CA GLU A 18 -6.39 -14.31 -5.53
C GLU A 18 -5.30 -13.44 -4.92
N ILE A 19 -4.76 -13.84 -3.76
CA ILE A 19 -3.73 -13.07 -3.07
C ILE A 19 -2.36 -13.68 -3.33
N HIS A 20 -1.43 -12.85 -3.80
CA HIS A 20 -0.04 -13.20 -4.05
C HIS A 20 0.88 -12.39 -3.16
N VAL A 21 1.87 -13.05 -2.57
CA VAL A 21 2.95 -12.39 -1.83
C VAL A 21 4.24 -12.76 -2.54
N ASP A 22 4.89 -11.74 -3.10
CA ASP A 22 6.16 -11.87 -3.83
C ASP A 22 7.23 -11.04 -3.10
N ALA A 23 7.71 -11.60 -2.00
CA ALA A 23 8.77 -10.98 -1.22
C ALA A 23 10.11 -11.63 -1.56
N ALA A 24 11.10 -10.82 -1.93
CA ALA A 24 12.45 -11.32 -2.17
C ALA A 24 12.97 -12.07 -0.91
N PRO A 25 13.61 -13.25 -1.07
CA PRO A 25 13.96 -14.11 0.05
C PRO A 25 14.98 -13.49 1.02
N ASN A 26 15.78 -12.54 0.54
CA ASN A 26 16.87 -11.91 1.29
C ASN A 26 16.66 -10.39 1.41
N LEU A 27 15.46 -9.98 1.86
CA LEU A 27 15.22 -8.58 2.16
C LEU A 27 16.07 -8.13 3.35
N PRO A 28 16.75 -6.98 3.26
CA PRO A 28 17.49 -6.42 4.38
C PRO A 28 16.52 -6.02 5.50
N PRO A 29 16.98 -6.02 6.77
CA PRO A 29 16.16 -5.58 7.87
C PRO A 29 15.82 -4.08 7.73
N VAL A 30 14.65 -3.72 8.24
CA VAL A 30 14.18 -2.33 8.36
C VAL A 30 13.72 -2.10 9.79
N THR A 31 13.99 -0.91 10.32
CA THR A 31 13.50 -0.52 11.65
C THR A 31 12.08 0.01 11.52
N ILE A 32 11.12 -0.74 12.05
CA ILE A 32 9.71 -0.35 12.05
C ILE A 32 9.02 -0.72 13.37
N ASP A 33 8.01 0.06 13.75
CA ASP A 33 6.96 -0.36 14.67
C ASP A 33 6.02 -1.33 13.93
N ARG A 34 6.07 -2.61 14.34
CA ARG A 34 5.29 -3.69 13.71
C ARG A 34 3.78 -3.43 13.77
N THR A 35 3.28 -2.80 14.84
CA THR A 35 1.84 -2.54 15.02
C THR A 35 1.37 -1.45 14.07
N LEU A 36 2.10 -0.33 14.00
CA LEU A 36 1.77 0.77 13.09
C LEU A 36 1.84 0.31 11.64
N PHE A 37 2.88 -0.45 11.28
CA PHE A 37 3.06 -0.94 9.92
C PHE A 37 2.03 -1.98 9.52
N ALA A 38 1.71 -2.94 10.41
CA ALA A 38 0.62 -3.89 10.16
C ALA A 38 -0.71 -3.17 9.94
N ARG A 39 -1.01 -2.12 10.74
CA ARG A 39 -2.21 -1.31 10.56
C ARG A 39 -2.21 -0.55 9.23
N ALA A 40 -1.06 -0.06 8.77
CA ALA A 40 -0.94 0.57 7.46
C ALA A 40 -1.25 -0.42 6.32
N LEU A 41 -0.66 -1.62 6.38
CA LEU A 41 -0.94 -2.70 5.42
C LEU A 41 -2.43 -3.07 5.41
N THR A 42 -3.04 -3.27 6.58
CA THR A 42 -4.48 -3.57 6.70
C THR A 42 -5.33 -2.51 6.02
N ASN A 43 -5.10 -1.22 6.28
CA ASN A 43 -5.88 -0.15 5.66
C ASN A 43 -5.75 -0.13 4.13
N ILE A 44 -4.55 -0.41 3.61
CA ILE A 44 -4.29 -0.46 2.16
C ILE A 44 -4.99 -1.68 1.54
N ILE A 45 -4.85 -2.86 2.16
CA ILE A 45 -5.49 -4.11 1.74
C ILE A 45 -7.01 -3.94 1.73
N GLU A 46 -7.61 -3.41 2.79
CA GLU A 46 -9.05 -3.16 2.83
C GLU A 46 -9.51 -2.20 1.73
N ASN A 47 -8.72 -1.16 1.42
CA ASN A 47 -9.06 -0.26 0.33
C ASN A 47 -9.02 -0.96 -1.04
N ALA A 48 -8.01 -1.80 -1.28
CA ALA A 48 -7.86 -2.61 -2.48
C ALA A 48 -9.00 -3.63 -2.63
N LEU A 49 -9.36 -4.34 -1.56
CA LEU A 49 -10.47 -5.30 -1.56
C LEU A 49 -11.81 -4.64 -1.89
N HIS A 50 -12.07 -3.46 -1.33
CA HIS A 50 -13.26 -2.69 -1.68
C HIS A 50 -13.26 -2.21 -3.15
N ALA A 51 -12.10 -2.07 -3.78
CA ALA A 51 -12.00 -1.74 -5.21
C ALA A 51 -12.26 -2.97 -6.12
N MET A 52 -12.35 -4.17 -5.54
CA MET A 52 -12.60 -5.45 -6.22
C MET A 52 -13.89 -6.11 -5.71
N PRO A 53 -15.08 -5.55 -6.00
CA PRO A 53 -16.36 -6.07 -5.47
C PRO A 53 -16.72 -7.47 -5.97
N GLY A 54 -16.14 -7.91 -7.09
CA GLY A 54 -16.30 -9.24 -7.66
C GLY A 54 -15.07 -10.10 -7.42
N GLN A 55 -14.44 -10.53 -8.51
CA GLN A 55 -13.16 -11.23 -8.49
C GLN A 55 -12.01 -10.28 -8.77
N GLY A 56 -10.80 -10.70 -8.40
CA GLY A 56 -9.61 -9.91 -8.68
C GLY A 56 -8.35 -10.56 -8.11
N ARG A 57 -7.24 -9.86 -8.27
CA ARG A 57 -5.94 -10.25 -7.75
C ARG A 57 -5.40 -9.12 -6.88
N LEU A 58 -4.88 -9.50 -5.71
CA LEU A 58 -4.11 -8.63 -4.83
C LEU A 58 -2.68 -9.16 -4.77
N THR A 59 -1.70 -8.37 -5.18
CA THR A 59 -0.29 -8.74 -5.12
C THR A 59 0.42 -7.82 -4.13
N ILE A 60 1.13 -8.40 -3.17
CA ILE A 60 2.02 -7.70 -2.26
C ILE A 60 3.45 -8.11 -2.62
N ALA A 61 4.17 -7.21 -3.28
CA ALA A 61 5.57 -7.42 -3.65
C ALA A 61 6.50 -6.66 -2.71
N ALA A 62 7.66 -7.24 -2.39
CA ALA A 62 8.67 -6.56 -1.59
C ALA A 62 10.08 -6.80 -2.17
N ARG A 63 10.82 -5.72 -2.44
CA ARG A 63 12.15 -5.75 -3.06
C ARG A 63 13.05 -4.65 -2.51
N VAL A 64 14.35 -4.77 -2.74
CA VAL A 64 15.31 -3.67 -2.51
C VAL A 64 15.30 -2.74 -3.71
N ASP A 65 15.32 -1.44 -3.45
CA ASP A 65 15.62 -0.44 -4.45
C ASP A 65 16.86 0.33 -4.02
N ALA A 66 17.98 0.01 -4.69
CA ALA A 66 19.29 0.59 -4.39
C ALA A 66 19.39 2.06 -4.83
N ALA A 67 18.47 2.53 -5.68
CA ALA A 67 18.42 3.87 -6.22
C ALA A 67 17.14 4.62 -5.82
N ALA A 68 16.59 4.32 -4.64
CA ALA A 68 15.47 5.04 -4.05
C ALA A 68 15.88 6.49 -3.69
N ALA A 69 16.18 7.29 -4.70
CA ALA A 69 16.58 8.67 -4.60
C ALA A 69 15.40 9.57 -5.01
N ALA A 70 14.89 10.32 -4.02
CA ALA A 70 14.55 11.73 -4.14
C ALA A 70 13.52 12.21 -5.19
N ALA A 71 12.65 11.34 -5.73
CA ALA A 71 11.44 11.85 -6.38
C ALA A 71 10.42 12.26 -5.30
N PRO A 72 9.83 13.47 -5.37
CA PRO A 72 8.76 13.85 -4.46
C PRO A 72 7.58 12.90 -4.67
N ALA A 73 7.15 12.21 -3.60
CA ALA A 73 5.98 11.34 -3.64
C ALA A 73 4.73 12.20 -3.93
N ALA A 74 3.83 11.73 -4.80
CA ALA A 74 2.60 12.47 -5.08
C ALA A 74 1.70 12.63 -3.84
N SER A 75 1.91 11.79 -2.83
CA SER A 75 1.32 11.90 -1.49
C SER A 75 1.82 13.09 -0.66
N GLY A 76 2.92 13.73 -1.04
CA GLY A 76 3.59 14.78 -0.27
C GLY A 76 4.49 14.28 0.87
N SER A 77 4.80 12.97 0.94
CA SER A 77 5.75 12.44 1.92
C SER A 77 7.18 12.92 1.66
N SER A 78 7.97 13.08 2.74
CA SER A 78 9.36 13.54 2.65
C SER A 78 10.25 12.49 1.98
N PRO A 79 11.10 12.84 0.99
CA PRO A 79 11.91 11.88 0.26
C PRO A 79 12.90 11.14 1.16
N ILE A 80 13.16 9.87 0.83
CA ILE A 80 14.21 9.06 1.46
C ILE A 80 15.50 9.24 0.66
N SER A 81 16.64 9.21 1.35
CA SER A 81 17.97 9.19 0.75
C SER A 81 18.62 7.81 0.95
N GLY A 82 19.17 7.24 -0.12
CA GLY A 82 19.88 5.96 -0.07
C GLY A 82 19.03 4.76 -0.50
N SER A 83 19.47 3.56 -0.15
CA SER A 83 18.75 2.33 -0.48
C SER A 83 17.53 2.15 0.42
N ALA A 84 16.43 1.66 -0.16
CA ALA A 84 15.17 1.44 0.55
C ALA A 84 14.61 0.04 0.27
N VAL A 85 13.83 -0.48 1.21
CA VAL A 85 12.93 -1.59 0.93
C VAL A 85 11.64 -1.01 0.38
N VAL A 86 11.25 -1.47 -0.81
CA VAL A 86 10.00 -1.10 -1.48
C VAL A 86 8.98 -2.20 -1.25
N VAL A 87 7.80 -1.83 -0.78
CA VAL A 87 6.64 -2.70 -0.66
C VAL A 87 5.53 -2.17 -1.58
N GLU A 88 5.16 -2.94 -2.59
CA GLU A 88 4.12 -2.58 -3.55
C GLU A 88 2.88 -3.45 -3.31
N ILE A 89 1.74 -2.81 -3.05
CA ILE A 89 0.44 -3.47 -2.92
C ILE A 89 -0.37 -3.11 -4.16
N THR A 90 -0.59 -4.09 -5.04
CA THR A 90 -1.27 -3.91 -6.32
C THR A 90 -2.57 -4.69 -6.37
N ASP A 91 -3.68 -4.01 -6.64
CA ASP A 91 -4.97 -4.61 -6.93
C ASP A 91 -5.35 -4.49 -8.41
N THR A 92 -6.22 -5.39 -8.86
CA THR A 92 -6.82 -5.35 -10.21
C THR A 92 -8.23 -4.77 -10.19
N GLY A 93 -8.52 -3.90 -9.22
CA GLY A 93 -9.84 -3.32 -9.03
C GLY A 93 -10.21 -2.25 -10.05
N VAL A 94 -11.27 -1.50 -9.73
CA VAL A 94 -11.83 -0.47 -10.62
C VAL A 94 -10.88 0.71 -10.87
N GLY A 95 -9.84 0.88 -10.06
CA GLY A 95 -8.90 2.00 -10.13
C GLY A 95 -9.56 3.35 -9.91
N MET A 96 -8.80 4.43 -10.16
CA MET A 96 -9.21 5.81 -9.91
C MET A 96 -8.88 6.73 -11.09
N ASP A 97 -9.60 7.84 -11.19
CA ASP A 97 -9.20 8.94 -12.06
C ASP A 97 -8.07 9.77 -11.41
N PRO A 98 -7.35 10.60 -12.18
CA PRO A 98 -6.24 11.39 -11.66
C PRO A 98 -6.62 12.34 -10.52
N GLU A 99 -7.84 12.90 -10.53
CA GLU A 99 -8.30 13.80 -9.48
C GLU A 99 -8.52 13.06 -8.15
N SER A 100 -9.14 11.89 -8.21
CA SER A 100 -9.34 11.05 -7.02
C SER A 100 -8.02 10.52 -6.48
N ALA A 101 -7.09 10.15 -7.37
CA ALA A 101 -5.77 9.65 -6.99
C ALA A 101 -4.93 10.72 -6.26
N SER A 102 -5.00 11.99 -6.66
CA SER A 102 -4.25 13.07 -6.00
C SER A 102 -4.78 13.43 -4.61
N LYS A 103 -6.08 13.19 -4.35
CA LYS A 103 -6.75 13.51 -3.08
C LYS A 103 -6.84 12.32 -2.11
N ILE A 104 -6.43 11.12 -2.51
CA ILE A 104 -6.74 9.89 -1.77
C ILE A 104 -6.13 9.80 -0.37
N PHE A 105 -5.08 10.58 -0.11
CA PHE A 105 -4.46 10.67 1.21
C PHE A 105 -5.04 11.79 2.08
N GLU A 106 -5.89 12.66 1.52
CA GLU A 106 -6.57 13.71 2.27
C GLU A 106 -7.57 13.13 3.28
N PRO A 107 -7.58 13.61 4.53
CA PRO A 107 -8.53 13.14 5.53
C PRO A 107 -9.98 13.29 5.05
N TYR A 108 -10.79 12.25 5.26
CA TYR A 108 -12.22 12.19 4.92
C TYR A 108 -12.54 12.17 3.42
N PHE A 109 -11.54 12.17 2.54
CA PHE A 109 -11.77 11.98 1.11
C PHE A 109 -12.17 10.52 0.84
N SER A 110 -13.35 10.33 0.23
CA SER A 110 -13.85 9.02 -0.17
C SER A 110 -14.80 9.17 -1.34
N THR A 111 -14.64 8.31 -2.35
CA THR A 111 -15.61 8.17 -3.45
C THR A 111 -16.67 7.11 -3.14
N LYS A 112 -16.59 6.46 -1.97
CA LYS A 112 -17.49 5.39 -1.53
C LYS A 112 -18.56 5.95 -0.59
N ALA A 113 -19.81 5.55 -0.81
CA ALA A 113 -20.97 6.02 -0.03
C ALA A 113 -20.89 5.73 1.47
N THR A 114 -20.20 4.66 1.88
CA THR A 114 -20.06 4.23 3.29
C THR A 114 -18.63 4.34 3.81
N GLY A 115 -17.69 4.87 3.01
CA GLY A 115 -16.29 4.96 3.40
C GLY A 115 -16.03 6.18 4.30
N THR A 116 -15.39 5.97 5.46
CA THR A 116 -15.01 7.07 6.37
C THR A 116 -13.94 8.00 5.79
N GLY A 117 -13.25 7.58 4.71
CA GLY A 117 -12.17 8.35 4.09
C GLY A 117 -10.91 8.47 4.95
N LEU A 118 -10.75 7.62 5.99
CA LEU A 118 -9.61 7.71 6.92
C LEU A 118 -8.54 6.63 6.71
N GLY A 119 -8.85 5.54 6.01
CA GLY A 119 -7.96 4.38 5.91
C GLY A 119 -6.57 4.73 5.36
N LEU A 120 -6.50 5.36 4.18
CA LEU A 120 -5.23 5.70 3.55
C LEU A 120 -4.52 6.88 4.21
N THR A 121 -5.24 7.82 4.81
CA THR A 121 -4.64 8.86 5.66
C THR A 121 -3.94 8.26 6.88
N ILE A 122 -4.57 7.27 7.54
CA ILE A 122 -3.95 6.54 8.66
C ILE A 122 -2.76 5.72 8.17
N ALA A 123 -2.87 5.05 7.01
CA ALA A 123 -1.76 4.31 6.41
C ALA A 123 -0.56 5.22 6.14
N LYS A 124 -0.78 6.39 5.52
CA LYS A 124 0.25 7.40 5.28
C LYS A 124 0.94 7.81 6.58
N ARG A 125 0.16 8.23 7.58
CA ARG A 125 0.72 8.63 8.89
C ARG A 125 1.56 7.53 9.52
N ASN A 126 1.08 6.28 9.50
CA ASN A 126 1.80 5.16 10.09
C ASN A 126 3.10 4.83 9.35
N VAL A 127 3.12 4.96 8.02
CA VAL A 127 4.35 4.81 7.22
C VAL A 127 5.35 5.93 7.53
N GLU A 128 4.87 7.18 7.61
CA GLU A 128 5.71 8.34 7.92
C GLU A 128 6.28 8.30 9.33
N LEU A 129 5.53 7.78 10.32
CA LEU A 129 6.03 7.52 11.68
C LEU A 129 7.15 6.49 11.73
N ASN A 130 7.29 5.66 10.69
CA ASN A 130 8.39 4.72 10.51
C ASN A 130 9.53 5.29 9.64
N GLY A 131 9.51 6.60 9.35
CA GLY A 131 10.50 7.26 8.48
C GLY A 131 10.38 6.86 7.00
N GLY A 132 9.29 6.20 6.62
CA GLY A 132 9.03 5.78 5.24
C GLY A 132 8.25 6.82 4.44
N THR A 133 8.05 6.50 3.16
CA THR A 133 7.15 7.24 2.27
C THR A 133 6.10 6.31 1.70
N ILE A 134 4.95 6.86 1.35
CA ILE A 134 3.88 6.15 0.66
C ILE A 134 3.53 6.91 -0.61
N ASP A 135 3.19 6.22 -1.68
CA ASP A 135 2.69 6.82 -2.91
C ASP A 135 1.65 5.92 -3.57
N VAL A 136 0.91 6.46 -4.55
CA VAL A 136 -0.14 5.73 -5.26
C VAL A 136 -0.07 5.97 -6.76
N ARG A 137 -0.21 4.90 -7.52
CA ARG A 137 -0.43 4.94 -8.97
C ARG A 137 -1.73 4.19 -9.26
N SER A 138 -2.67 4.84 -9.93
CA SER A 138 -3.97 4.23 -10.26
C SER A 138 -4.48 4.76 -11.59
N ARG A 139 -5.21 3.91 -12.30
CA ARG A 139 -5.92 4.29 -13.53
C ARG A 139 -7.25 3.56 -13.56
N ARG A 140 -8.33 4.28 -13.88
CA ARG A 140 -9.67 3.70 -14.05
C ARG A 140 -9.62 2.47 -14.96
N GLY A 141 -10.20 1.37 -14.49
CA GLY A 141 -10.25 0.07 -15.17
C GLY A 141 -8.93 -0.71 -15.19
N SER A 142 -7.87 -0.26 -14.50
CA SER A 142 -6.56 -0.93 -14.47
C SER A 142 -6.05 -1.21 -13.05
N GLY A 143 -6.86 -0.99 -12.02
CA GLY A 143 -6.48 -1.20 -10.64
C GLY A 143 -5.62 -0.07 -10.04
N THR A 144 -5.04 -0.38 -8.89
CA THR A 144 -4.24 0.56 -8.10
C THR A 144 -3.00 -0.13 -7.55
N THR A 145 -1.88 0.59 -7.55
CA THR A 145 -0.64 0.22 -6.87
C THR A 145 -0.33 1.26 -5.82
N VAL A 146 -0.30 0.85 -4.56
CA VAL A 146 0.24 1.63 -3.45
C VAL A 146 1.68 1.20 -3.22
N THR A 147 2.60 2.16 -3.25
CA THR A 147 4.04 1.92 -3.06
C THR A 147 4.45 2.49 -1.71
N ILE A 148 5.06 1.68 -0.85
CA ILE A 148 5.69 2.12 0.39
C ILE A 148 7.20 1.97 0.23
N LEU A 149 7.96 2.99 0.62
CA LEU A 149 9.41 2.90 0.75
C LEU A 149 9.78 3.02 2.22
N LEU A 150 10.65 2.12 2.68
CA LEU A 150 11.18 2.11 4.04
C LEU A 150 12.71 2.27 3.99
N PRO A 151 13.29 3.16 4.81
CA PRO A 151 14.74 3.31 4.87
C PRO A 151 15.38 2.02 5.38
N MET A 152 16.45 1.59 4.71
CA MET A 152 17.29 0.50 5.20
C MET A 152 18.15 0.98 6.38
N THR A 153 18.45 0.08 7.31
CA THR A 153 19.39 0.31 8.42
C THR A 153 20.81 -0.04 8.04
#